data_AF-A0A9D7S7S2-F1
#
_entry.id   AF-A0A9D7S7S2-F1
#
_cell.length_a   1.000
_cell.length_b   1.000
_cell.length_c   1.000
_cell.angle_alpha   90.00
_cell.angle_beta   90.00
_cell.angle_gamma   90.00
#
_symmetry.space_group_name_H-M   'P 1'
#
loop_
_entity.id
_entity.type
_entity.pdbx_description
1 polymer ?
#
loop_
_entity_poly.entity_id
_entity_poly.type
_entity_poly.pdbx_seq_one_letter_code
_entity_poly.pdbx_strand_id
1 'polypeptide(L)'
;MKKENTNITVVLETTKFEPGFNIGVMKKPAYCDFVIKFIDYKTKAVLASDFLKNVPGSHFGGNDYDVTSRVAERYAKAGKILGKYITDQLE
;
A
#
# COMPACT_ATOMS: atom_id res chain seq x y z
N MET A 1 10.06 6.45 30.56
CA MET A 1 9.32 5.48 29.73
C MET A 1 10.19 4.24 29.54
N LYS A 2 9.76 3.05 29.98
CA LYS A 2 10.49 1.81 29.70
C LYS A 2 10.42 1.56 28.19
N LYS A 3 11.58 1.50 27.54
CA LYS A 3 11.71 1.11 26.14
C LYS A 3 11.59 -0.41 26.07
N GLU A 4 10.37 -0.91 26.23
CA GLU A 4 10.05 -2.31 25.94
C GLU A 4 10.29 -2.50 24.43
N ASN A 5 11.21 -3.39 24.07
CA ASN A 5 11.53 -3.69 22.68
C ASN A 5 10.35 -4.47 22.07
N THR A 6 9.30 -3.73 21.70
CA THR A 6 8.06 -4.27 21.15
C THR A 6 8.31 -4.52 19.66
N ASN A 7 8.42 -5.79 19.30
CA ASN A 7 8.47 -6.18 17.90
C ASN A 7 7.10 -5.90 17.29
N ILE A 8 7.01 -4.86 16.47
CA ILE A 8 5.79 -4.52 15.73
C ILE A 8 5.86 -5.18 14.35
N THR A 9 4.79 -5.83 13.93
CA THR A 9 4.62 -6.34 12.56
C THR A 9 3.60 -5.47 11.83
N VAL A 10 3.93 -5.06 10.62
CA VAL A 10 2.98 -4.40 9.71
C VAL A 10 2.36 -5.44 8.80
N VAL A 11 1.04 -5.56 8.85
CA VAL A 11 0.26 -6.41 7.95
C VAL A 11 -0.41 -5.51 6.91
N LEU A 12 -0.15 -5.79 5.63
CA LEU A 12 -0.78 -5.12 4.50
C LEU A 12 -1.78 -6.07 3.84
N GLU A 13 -3.06 -5.87 4.10
CA GLU A 13 -4.16 -6.65 3.52
C GLU A 13 -4.69 -5.94 2.28
N THR A 14 -4.67 -6.62 1.13
CA THR A 14 -5.31 -6.11 -0.10
C THR A 14 -6.79 -6.47 -0.07
N THR A 15 -7.68 -5.50 0.08
CA THR A 15 -9.13 -5.74 0.16
C THR A 15 -9.84 -5.58 -1.18
N LYS A 16 -9.25 -4.82 -2.10
CA LYS A 16 -9.72 -4.69 -3.47
C LYS A 16 -8.56 -4.70 -4.44
N PHE A 17 -8.71 -5.42 -5.55
CA PHE A 17 -7.66 -5.59 -6.55
C PHE A 17 -8.21 -5.45 -7.97
N GLU A 18 -7.86 -4.36 -8.64
CA GLU A 18 -8.48 -3.97 -9.92
C GLU A 18 -7.45 -3.69 -11.01
N PRO A 19 -6.88 -4.70 -11.67
CA PRO A 19 -5.62 -4.64 -12.43
C PRO A 19 -5.56 -3.60 -13.56
N GLY A 20 -6.71 -3.09 -13.99
CA GLY A 20 -6.83 -2.12 -15.08
C GLY A 20 -6.29 -2.65 -16.40
N PHE A 21 -6.21 -1.77 -17.39
CA PHE A 21 -5.71 -2.09 -18.72
C PHE A 21 -5.12 -0.87 -19.41
N ASN A 22 -4.23 -1.12 -20.36
CA ASN A 22 -3.73 -0.15 -21.32
C ASN A 22 -3.50 -0.91 -22.62
N ILE A 23 -4.28 -0.56 -23.65
CA ILE A 23 -4.23 -1.18 -24.99
C ILE A 23 -3.77 -0.18 -26.06
N GLY A 24 -3.09 0.90 -25.65
CA GLY A 24 -2.62 1.97 -26.55
C GLY A 24 -3.71 2.98 -26.96
N VAL A 25 -4.94 2.51 -27.21
CA VAL A 25 -6.07 3.38 -27.61
C VAL A 25 -6.94 3.78 -26.42
N MET A 26 -7.10 2.89 -25.44
CA MET A 26 -7.86 3.11 -24.22
C MET A 26 -7.05 2.62 -23.02
N LYS A 27 -7.17 3.32 -21.90
CA LYS A 27 -6.57 2.91 -20.64
C LYS A 27 -7.50 3.12 -19.46
N LYS A 28 -7.39 2.22 -18.50
CA LYS A 28 -7.95 2.35 -17.15
C LYS A 28 -6.86 2.01 -16.14
N PRO A 29 -6.53 2.92 -15.21
CA PRO A 29 -5.60 2.58 -14.14
C PRO A 29 -6.25 1.49 -13.28
N ALA A 30 -5.56 0.39 -13.09
CA ALA A 30 -4.58 0.44 -12.05
C ALA A 30 -5.06 0.83 -10.64
N TYR A 31 -5.96 0.18 -9.87
CA TYR A 31 -6.13 0.54 -8.43
C TYR A 31 -6.31 -0.64 -7.43
N CYS A 32 -5.92 -0.43 -6.17
CA CYS A 32 -6.16 -1.36 -5.05
C CYS A 32 -6.60 -0.61 -3.79
N ASP A 33 -7.35 -1.28 -2.93
CA ASP A 33 -7.63 -0.84 -1.57
C ASP A 33 -6.80 -1.69 -0.59
N PHE A 34 -6.25 -1.07 0.45
CA PHE A 34 -5.44 -1.73 1.46
C PHE A 34 -5.93 -1.42 2.86
N VAL A 35 -5.99 -2.44 3.71
CA VAL A 35 -6.03 -2.28 5.17
C VAL A 35 -4.63 -2.50 5.71
N ILE A 36 -4.12 -1.55 6.46
CA ILE A 36 -2.81 -1.61 7.12
C ILE A 36 -3.07 -1.86 8.60
N LYS A 37 -2.44 -2.88 9.18
CA LYS A 37 -2.52 -3.16 10.62
C LYS A 37 -1.12 -3.20 11.21
N PHE A 38 -0.93 -2.47 12.29
CA PHE A 38 0.22 -2.61 13.17
C PHE A 38 -0.17 -3.57 14.27
N ILE A 39 0.50 -4.72 14.35
CA ILE A 39 0.23 -5.75 15.35
C ILE A 39 1.43 -5.97 16.23
N ASP A 40 1.19 -6.31 17.49
CA ASP A 40 2.23 -6.84 18.35
C ASP A 40 2.64 -8.23 17.84
N TYR A 41 3.94 -8.44 17.64
CA TYR A 41 4.45 -9.67 17.04
C TYR A 41 4.14 -10.92 17.88
N LYS A 42 4.11 -10.80 19.22
CA LYS A 42 3.96 -11.94 20.13
C LYS A 42 2.49 -12.28 20.35
N THR A 43 1.68 -11.28 20.69
CA THR A 43 0.28 -11.44 21.05
C THR A 43 -0.66 -11.40 19.85
N LYS A 44 -0.18 -10.90 18.69
CA LYS A 44 -0.98 -10.62 17.49
C LYS A 44 -2.11 -9.60 17.72
N ALA A 45 -2.10 -8.90 18.86
CA ALA A 45 -3.05 -7.84 19.15
C ALA A 45 -2.86 -6.69 18.15
N VAL A 46 -3.98 -6.15 17.64
CA VAL A 46 -3.97 -4.97 16.77
C VAL A 46 -3.72 -3.73 17.64
N LEU A 47 -2.61 -3.05 17.36
CA LEU A 47 -2.19 -1.82 18.06
C LEU A 47 -2.74 -0.58 17.35
N ALA A 48 -2.76 -0.61 16.02
CA ALA A 48 -3.33 0.43 15.17
C ALA A 48 -3.76 -0.14 13.82
N SER A 49 -4.71 0.51 13.16
CA SER A 49 -5.13 0.15 11.81
C SER A 49 -5.48 1.39 10.99
N ASP A 50 -5.18 1.34 9.71
CA ASP A 50 -5.51 2.40 8.74
C ASP A 50 -5.99 1.80 7.42
N PHE A 51 -6.61 2.62 6.57
CA PHE A 51 -7.18 2.23 5.29
C PHE A 51 -6.72 3.13 4.15
N LEU A 52 -6.02 2.55 3.18
CA LEU A 52 -5.65 3.22 1.94
C LEU A 52 -6.66 2.86 0.84
N LYS A 53 -7.43 3.85 0.41
CA LYS A 53 -8.45 3.69 -0.63
C LYS A 53 -7.93 4.09 -2.01
N ASN A 54 -8.30 3.32 -3.03
CA ASN A 54 -8.07 3.58 -4.45
C ASN A 54 -6.62 3.94 -4.77
N VAL A 55 -5.64 3.23 -4.19
CA VAL A 55 -4.22 3.46 -4.46
C VAL A 55 -3.93 3.13 -5.92
N PRO A 56 -3.54 4.12 -6.74
CA PRO A 56 -3.40 3.92 -8.17
C PRO A 56 -2.04 3.33 -8.53
N GLY A 57 -1.99 2.60 -9.64
CA GLY A 57 -0.79 2.04 -10.25
C GLY A 57 -0.77 2.33 -11.74
N SER A 58 0.19 3.13 -12.17
CA SER A 58 0.40 3.51 -13.56
C SER A 58 1.83 4.02 -13.71
N HIS A 59 2.47 3.76 -14.85
CA HIS A 59 3.78 4.35 -15.14
C HIS A 59 3.65 5.75 -15.72
N PHE A 60 4.65 6.59 -15.43
CA PHE A 60 4.83 7.86 -16.09
C PHE A 60 5.05 7.65 -17.60
N GLY A 61 4.47 8.51 -18.44
CA GLY A 61 4.59 8.42 -19.90
C GLY A 61 3.67 7.40 -20.58
N GLY A 62 2.79 6.69 -19.85
CA GLY A 62 1.77 5.81 -20.46
C GLY A 62 2.30 4.50 -21.04
N ASN A 63 3.53 4.11 -20.69
CA ASN A 63 4.17 2.86 -21.12
C ASN A 63 3.78 1.65 -20.24
N ASP A 64 2.67 1.74 -19.51
CA ASP A 64 2.20 0.74 -18.56
C ASP A 64 1.32 -0.32 -19.21
N TYR A 65 1.77 -0.89 -20.34
CA TYR A 65 1.06 -1.94 -21.06
C TYR A 65 1.00 -3.24 -20.26
N ASP A 66 2.11 -3.59 -19.60
CA ASP A 66 2.19 -4.77 -18.76
C ASP A 66 1.39 -4.59 -17.45
N VAL A 67 0.51 -5.56 -17.18
CA VAL A 67 -0.33 -5.59 -15.97
C VAL A 67 0.53 -5.72 -14.72
N THR A 68 1.59 -6.52 -14.74
CA THR A 68 2.38 -6.80 -13.54
C THR A 68 3.12 -5.55 -13.07
N SER A 69 3.64 -4.75 -14.01
CA SER A 69 4.25 -3.45 -13.73
C SER A 69 3.27 -2.48 -13.05
N ARG A 70 2.01 -2.41 -13.51
CA ARG A 70 0.97 -1.56 -12.89
C ARG A 70 0.61 -2.03 -11.49
N VAL A 71 0.53 -3.34 -11.28
CA VAL A 71 0.26 -3.93 -9.97
C VAL A 71 1.38 -3.60 -8.99
N ALA A 72 2.64 -3.81 -9.39
CA ALA A 72 3.79 -3.51 -8.55
C ALA A 72 3.83 -2.04 -8.09
N GLU A 73 3.54 -1.09 -8.99
CA GLU A 73 3.58 0.33 -8.65
C GLU A 73 2.57 0.71 -7.56
N ARG A 74 1.43 0.01 -7.45
CA ARG A 74 0.46 0.28 -6.37
C ARG A 74 1.02 -0.06 -5.00
N TYR A 75 1.68 -1.20 -4.87
CA TYR A 75 2.29 -1.62 -3.62
C TYR A 75 3.44 -0.67 -3.26
N ALA A 76 4.24 -0.26 -4.25
CA ALA A 76 5.26 0.76 -4.06
C ALA A 76 4.66 2.08 -3.58
N LYS A 77 3.55 2.53 -4.18
CA LYS A 77 2.85 3.76 -3.79
C LYS A 77 2.20 3.67 -2.41
N ALA A 78 1.60 2.53 -2.06
CA ALA A 78 1.08 2.27 -0.72
C ALA A 78 2.20 2.36 0.33
N GLY A 79 3.37 1.79 0.05
CA GLY A 79 4.56 1.90 0.89
C GLY A 79 5.05 3.34 1.05
N LYS A 80 5.08 4.13 -0.04
CA LYS A 80 5.46 5.56 0.01
C LYS A 80 4.48 6.39 0.86
N ILE A 81 3.17 6.17 0.69
CA ILE A 81 2.14 6.86 1.47
C ILE A 81 2.28 6.50 2.96
N LEU A 82 2.40 5.21 3.27
CA LEU A 82 2.59 4.74 4.63
C LEU A 82 3.86 5.30 5.28
N GLY A 83 4.98 5.24 4.55
CA GLY A 83 6.25 5.78 5.03
C GLY A 83 6.17 7.27 5.33
N LYS A 84 5.57 8.06 4.41
CA LYS A 84 5.35 9.49 4.65
C LYS A 84 4.47 9.73 5.87
N TYR A 85 3.36 9.01 6.00
CA TYR A 85 2.45 9.13 7.14
C TYR A 85 3.18 8.86 8.47
N ILE A 86 3.99 7.80 8.54
CA ILE A 86 4.77 7.49 9.75
C ILE A 86 5.76 8.62 10.05
N THR A 87 6.50 9.11 9.06
CA THR A 87 7.45 10.23 9.27
C THR A 87 6.73 11.48 9.76
N ASP A 88 5.62 11.86 9.13
CA ASP A 88 4.84 13.04 9.50
C ASP A 88 4.26 12.96 10.93
N GLN A 89 4.08 11.76 11.50
CA GLN A 89 3.62 11.56 12.87
C GLN A 89 4.76 11.51 13.91
N LEU A 90 6.00 11.39 13.47
CA LEU A 90 7.19 11.31 14.33
C LEU A 90 7.90 12.67 14.50
N GLU A 91 7.69 13.60 13.58
CA GLU A 91 8.11 15.00 13.65
C GLU A 91 7.16 15.85 14.51
#